data_AF-A0A3D2E2U2-F1
#
_entry.id   AF-A0A3D2E2U2-F1
#
_cell.length_a   1.000
_cell.length_b   1.000
_cell.length_c   1.000
_cell.angle_alpha   90.00
_cell.angle_beta   90.00
_cell.angle_gamma   90.00
#
_symmetry.space_group_name_H-M   'P 1'
#
loop_
_entity.id
_entity.type
_entity.pdbx_description
1 polymer ?
#
loop_
_entity_poly.entity_id
_entity_poly.type
_entity_poly.pdbx_seq_one_letter_code
_entity_poly.pdbx_strand_id
1 'polypeptide(L)'
;MFRDVSFGQYYPTNSVVHRLDARVKLVLTLMYVIGIFFVKSYFGFMLTAAVLIAIILIAKLPMVSVLKSVKGVLFIVLFTAILNLFLIKDGEVLVHWQIFTITKNGVHTTIKMVLRLVLLISGASLLSLTTTPVELA
;
A
#
# COMPACT_ATOMS: atom_id res chain seq x y z
N MET A 1 -2.66 18.22 22.23
CA MET A 1 -1.26 17.80 22.11
C MET A 1 -1.17 16.79 20.98
N PHE A 2 -0.92 17.26 19.76
CA PHE A 2 -0.77 16.40 18.58
C PHE A 2 0.52 15.61 18.76
N ARG A 3 0.43 14.40 19.31
CA ARG A 3 1.52 13.44 19.21
C ARG A 3 1.68 13.17 17.73
N ASP A 4 2.77 13.68 17.16
CA ASP A 4 3.31 13.18 15.90
C ASP A 4 3.61 11.71 16.12
N VAL A 5 2.60 10.87 15.87
CA VAL A 5 2.74 9.42 15.83
C VAL A 5 3.73 9.15 14.74
N SER A 6 4.98 8.94 15.14
CA SER A 6 6.08 8.61 14.25
C SER A 6 5.73 7.35 13.49
N PHE A 7 6.22 7.29 12.27
CA PHE A 7 6.07 6.17 11.36
C PHE A 7 6.36 4.83 12.08
N GLY A 8 5.38 3.92 12.12
CA GLY A 8 5.57 2.59 12.72
C GLY A 8 5.30 2.46 14.23
N GLN A 9 4.62 3.42 14.87
CA GLN A 9 4.23 3.29 16.28
C GLN A 9 2.89 2.53 16.44
N TYR A 10 2.86 1.59 17.38
CA TYR A 10 1.65 0.88 17.79
C TYR A 10 0.55 1.86 18.24
N TYR A 11 -0.65 1.70 17.70
CA TYR A 11 -1.81 2.51 18.06
C TYR A 11 -2.65 1.72 19.07
N PRO A 12 -2.70 2.13 20.36
CA PRO A 12 -3.40 1.36 21.39
C PRO A 12 -4.92 1.53 21.26
N THR A 13 -5.55 0.75 20.38
CA THR A 13 -7.01 0.67 20.28
C THR A 13 -7.53 -0.68 20.76
N ASN A 14 -8.63 -0.67 21.51
CA ASN A 14 -9.37 -1.89 21.84
C ASN A 14 -10.26 -2.32 20.67
N SER A 15 -9.72 -3.12 19.75
CA SER A 15 -10.49 -3.73 18.66
C SER A 15 -10.18 -5.23 18.48
N VAL A 16 -11.05 -5.93 17.76
CA VAL A 16 -10.94 -7.38 17.52
C VAL A 16 -9.61 -7.73 16.85
N VAL A 17 -9.13 -6.87 15.96
CA VAL A 17 -7.84 -7.04 15.26
C VAL A 17 -6.67 -6.90 16.23
N HIS A 18 -6.74 -6.03 17.24
CA HIS A 18 -5.65 -5.89 18.21
C HIS A 18 -5.58 -7.10 19.16
N ARG A 19 -6.73 -7.69 19.51
CA ARG A 19 -6.84 -8.88 20.37
C ARG A 19 -6.43 -10.19 19.71
N LEU A 20 -6.23 -10.21 18.40
CA LEU A 20 -5.76 -11.40 17.69
C LEU A 20 -4.31 -11.71 18.05
N ASP A 21 -3.91 -12.99 18.03
CA ASP A 21 -2.51 -13.38 18.20
C ASP A 21 -1.60 -12.76 17.13
N ALA A 22 -0.45 -12.23 17.54
CA ALA A 22 0.52 -11.57 16.67
C ALA A 22 0.99 -12.47 15.51
N ARG A 23 1.14 -13.78 15.76
CA ARG A 23 1.53 -14.77 14.74
C ARG A 23 0.50 -14.89 13.62
N VAL A 24 -0.78 -14.87 13.95
CA VAL A 24 -1.87 -14.94 12.96
C VAL A 24 -1.88 -13.67 12.12
N LYS A 25 -1.72 -12.49 12.74
CA LYS A 25 -1.60 -11.23 12.01
C LYS A 25 -0.41 -11.24 11.05
N LEU A 26 0.75 -11.73 11.49
CA LEU A 26 1.95 -11.83 10.66
C LEU A 26 1.70 -12.69 9.42
N VAL A 27 1.12 -13.89 9.60
CA VAL A 27 0.80 -14.80 8.48
C VAL A 27 -0.21 -14.15 7.53
N LEU A 28 -1.26 -13.51 8.04
CA LEU A 28 -2.25 -12.81 7.22
C LEU A 28 -1.62 -11.65 6.44
N THR A 29 -0.75 -10.86 7.06
CA THR A 29 -0.03 -9.78 6.37
C THR A 29 0.90 -10.32 5.30
N LEU A 30 1.63 -11.42 5.56
CA LEU A 30 2.45 -12.08 4.56
C LEU A 30 1.62 -12.58 3.37
N MET A 31 0.50 -13.27 3.65
CA MET A 31 -0.42 -13.72 2.61
C MET A 31 -0.97 -12.57 1.78
N TYR A 32 -1.31 -11.44 2.42
CA TYR A 32 -1.75 -10.23 1.73
C TYR A 32 -0.65 -9.64 0.83
N VAL A 33 0.57 -9.50 1.35
CA VAL A 33 1.72 -8.97 0.59
C VAL A 33 2.02 -9.87 -0.61
N ILE A 34 2.02 -11.19 -0.45
CA ILE A 34 2.23 -12.12 -1.56
C ILE A 34 1.07 -12.03 -2.56
N GLY A 35 -0.18 -12.03 -2.08
CA GLY A 35 -1.38 -11.99 -2.89
C GLY A 35 -1.46 -10.77 -3.82
N ILE A 36 -0.98 -9.60 -3.37
CA ILE A 36 -1.05 -8.37 -4.16
C ILE A 36 -0.18 -8.40 -5.43
N PHE A 37 0.87 -9.24 -5.45
CA PHE A 37 1.70 -9.42 -6.65
C PHE A 37 0.98 -10.22 -7.74
N PHE A 38 0.05 -11.10 -7.36
CA PHE A 38 -0.77 -11.87 -8.31
C PHE A 38 -1.91 -11.04 -8.94
N VAL A 39 -2.28 -9.92 -8.33
CA VAL A 39 -3.33 -9.04 -8.85
C VAL A 39 -2.84 -8.29 -10.08
N LYS A 40 -3.47 -8.55 -11.24
CA LYS A 40 -3.18 -7.90 -12.53
C LYS A 40 -4.30 -7.00 -13.06
N SER A 41 -5.52 -7.18 -12.56
CA SER A 41 -6.73 -6.47 -13.00
C SER A 41 -7.09 -5.31 -12.08
N TYR A 42 -7.67 -4.24 -12.63
CA TYR A 42 -8.22 -3.11 -11.88
C TYR A 42 -9.27 -3.55 -10.86
N PHE A 43 -10.11 -4.53 -11.22
CA PHE A 43 -11.11 -5.08 -10.31
C PHE A 43 -10.47 -5.78 -9.11
N GLY A 44 -9.38 -6.53 -9.34
CA GLY A 44 -8.65 -7.17 -8.26
C GLY A 44 -8.04 -6.17 -7.28
N PHE A 45 -7.51 -5.04 -7.78
CA PHE A 45 -7.03 -3.97 -6.91
C PHE A 45 -8.14 -3.33 -6.10
N MET A 46 -9.30 -3.08 -6.71
CA MET A 46 -10.48 -2.55 -6.02
C MET A 46 -10.95 -3.49 -4.90
N LEU A 47 -11.01 -4.79 -5.17
CA LEU A 47 -11.36 -5.80 -4.17
C LEU A 47 -10.36 -5.81 -3.00
N THR A 48 -9.05 -5.81 -3.29
CA THR A 48 -8.02 -5.76 -2.24
C THR A 48 -8.09 -4.48 -1.41
N ALA A 49 -8.38 -3.34 -2.05
CA ALA A 49 -8.57 -2.07 -1.36
C ALA A 49 -9.80 -2.11 -0.43
N ALA A 50 -10.91 -2.69 -0.89
CA ALA A 50 -12.12 -2.84 -0.08
C ALA A 50 -11.88 -3.73 1.15
N VAL A 51 -11.18 -4.86 0.98
CA VAL A 51 -10.78 -5.74 2.10
C VAL A 51 -9.90 -4.99 3.10
N LEU A 52 -8.91 -4.24 2.60
CA LEU A 52 -8.03 -3.44 3.44
C LEU A 52 -8.81 -2.39 4.25
N ILE A 53 -9.72 -1.66 3.62
CA ILE A 53 -10.56 -0.65 4.28
C ILE A 53 -11.46 -1.32 5.34
N ALA A 54 -12.06 -2.46 5.04
CA ALA A 54 -12.86 -3.21 6.00
C ALA A 54 -12.03 -3.59 7.24
N ILE A 55 -10.81 -4.08 7.06
CA ILE A 55 -9.89 -4.40 8.16
C ILE A 55 -9.55 -3.15 8.98
N ILE A 56 -9.25 -2.01 8.33
CA ILE A 56 -8.97 -0.73 9.02
C ILE A 56 -10.15 -0.31 9.89
N LEU A 57 -11.38 -0.42 9.37
CA LEU A 57 -12.60 -0.06 10.09
C LEU A 57 -12.85 -1.01 11.28
N ILE A 58 -12.70 -2.32 11.08
CA ILE A 58 -12.82 -3.32 12.15
C ILE A 58 -11.72 -3.11 13.21
N ALA A 59 -10.52 -2.75 12.78
CA ALA A 59 -9.40 -2.42 13.66
C ALA A 59 -9.62 -1.11 14.43
N LYS A 60 -10.65 -0.32 14.08
CA LYS A 60 -10.93 1.02 14.62
C LYS A 60 -9.73 1.95 14.50
N LEU A 61 -8.98 1.82 13.41
CA LEU A 61 -7.83 2.67 13.13
C LEU A 61 -8.29 3.92 12.37
N PRO A 62 -7.78 5.12 12.73
CA PRO A 62 -8.03 6.30 11.93
C PRO A 62 -7.36 6.15 10.56
N MET A 63 -8.13 6.28 9.48
CA MET A 63 -7.65 6.12 8.10
C MET A 63 -6.48 7.06 7.77
N VAL A 64 -6.44 8.23 8.42
CA VAL A 64 -5.34 9.20 8.35
C VAL A 64 -4.00 8.59 8.80
N SER A 65 -3.99 7.71 9.80
CA SER A 65 -2.74 7.07 10.27
C SER A 65 -2.17 6.10 9.23
N VAL A 66 -3.03 5.36 8.53
CA VAL A 66 -2.59 4.48 7.43
C VAL A 66 -2.08 5.30 6.24
N LEU A 67 -2.76 6.41 5.90
CA LEU A 67 -2.32 7.31 4.84
C LEU A 67 -1.00 8.03 5.17
N LYS A 68 -0.72 8.31 6.45
CA LYS A 68 0.59 8.81 6.89
C LYS A 68 1.70 7.80 6.59
N SER A 69 1.43 6.50 6.66
CA SER A 69 2.39 5.46 6.25
C SER A 69 2.71 5.56 4.75
N VAL A 70 1.72 5.82 3.91
CA VAL A 70 1.97 6.03 2.48
C VAL A 70 2.80 7.30 2.25
N LYS A 71 2.55 8.37 3.02
CA LYS A 71 3.26 9.65 2.89
C LYS A 71 4.78 9.50 3.06
N GLY A 72 5.25 8.66 3.99
CA GLY A 72 6.69 8.46 4.21
C GLY A 72 7.42 7.81 3.03
N VAL A 73 6.71 7.02 2.22
CA VAL A 73 7.27 6.33 1.04
C VAL A 73 6.85 7.02 -0.26
N LEU A 74 6.11 8.14 -0.18
CA LEU A 74 5.54 8.83 -1.33
C LEU A 74 6.61 9.28 -2.32
N PHE A 75 7.79 9.67 -1.83
CA PHE A 75 8.93 10.02 -2.69
C PHE A 75 9.33 8.85 -3.60
N ILE A 76 9.46 7.63 -3.05
CA ILE A 76 9.81 6.43 -3.82
C ILE A 76 8.69 6.06 -4.80
N VAL A 77 7.43 6.17 -4.38
CA VAL A 77 6.28 5.87 -5.24
C VAL A 77 6.22 6.86 -6.42
N LEU A 78 6.41 8.15 -6.18
CA LEU A 78 6.44 9.16 -7.24
C LEU A 78 7.64 8.97 -8.17
N PHE A 79 8.83 8.73 -7.62
CA PHE A 79 10.02 8.48 -8.41
C PHE A 79 9.86 7.26 -9.31
N THR A 80 9.37 6.14 -8.77
CA THR A 80 9.10 4.94 -9.57
C THR A 80 7.97 5.12 -10.57
N ALA A 81 6.96 5.95 -10.28
CA ALA A 81 5.89 6.26 -11.23
C ALA A 81 6.43 7.04 -12.44
N ILE A 82 7.26 8.06 -12.19
CA ILE A 82 7.90 8.87 -13.22
C ILE A 82 8.81 7.99 -14.08
N LEU A 83 9.66 7.17 -13.45
CA LEU A 83 10.52 6.24 -14.18
C LEU A 83 9.71 5.26 -15.03
N ASN A 84 8.68 4.60 -14.48
CA ASN A 84 7.85 3.67 -15.25
C ASN A 84 7.14 4.36 -16.42
N LEU A 85 6.66 5.59 -16.25
CA LEU A 85 6.01 6.34 -17.31
C LEU A 85 6.93 6.61 -18.51
N PHE A 86 8.23 6.81 -18.26
CA PHE A 86 9.21 7.15 -19.30
C PHE A 86 10.04 5.95 -19.81
N LEU A 87 10.27 4.93 -18.99
CA LEU A 87 11.00 3.71 -19.38
C LEU A 87 10.11 2.72 -20.11
N ILE A 88 8.82 2.64 -19.79
CA ILE A 88 7.91 1.69 -20.44
C ILE A 88 7.49 2.22 -21.81
N LYS A 89 8.22 1.78 -22.83
CA LYS A 89 8.01 2.14 -24.23
C LYS A 89 7.25 1.06 -25.01
N ASP A 90 6.37 0.32 -24.34
CA ASP A 90 5.54 -0.71 -24.98
C ASP A 90 4.17 -0.14 -25.42
N GLY A 91 3.75 -0.43 -26.65
CA GLY A 91 2.40 -0.12 -27.16
C GLY A 91 2.25 1.23 -27.89
N GLU A 92 1.00 1.62 -28.18
CA GLU A 92 0.68 2.85 -28.90
C GLU A 92 1.17 4.10 -28.16
N VAL A 93 1.90 4.93 -28.89
CA VAL A 93 2.45 6.20 -28.42
C VAL A 93 1.32 7.24 -28.38
N LEU A 94 0.98 7.73 -27.19
CA LEU A 94 -0.01 8.79 -27.01
C LEU A 94 0.61 10.18 -27.20
N VAL A 95 1.83 10.38 -26.71
CA VAL A 95 2.58 11.63 -26.81
C VAL A 95 4.04 11.29 -27.04
N HIS A 96 4.63 11.85 -28.10
CA HIS A 96 6.06 11.76 -28.37
C HIS A 96 6.69 13.15 -28.30
N TRP A 97 7.62 13.35 -27.38
CA TRP A 97 8.40 14.57 -27.30
C TRP A 97 9.89 14.23 -27.12
N GLN A 98 10.60 14.10 -28.25
CA GLN A 98 12.07 13.93 -28.43
C GLN A 98 12.76 12.79 -27.65
N ILE A 99 12.67 12.75 -26.32
CA ILE A 99 13.24 11.72 -25.43
C ILE A 99 12.12 11.06 -24.60
N PHE A 100 11.02 11.77 -24.37
CA PHE A 100 9.89 11.32 -23.56
C PHE A 100 8.80 10.76 -24.47
N THR A 101 8.57 9.45 -24.38
CA THR A 101 7.50 8.77 -25.11
C THR A 101 6.53 8.20 -24.09
N ILE A 102 5.33 8.77 -24.03
CA ILE A 102 4.28 8.26 -23.14
C ILE A 102 3.42 7.31 -23.95
N THR A 103 3.41 6.04 -23.57
CA THR A 103 2.60 4.99 -24.20
C THR A 103 1.33 4.73 -23.39
N LYS A 104 0.26 4.30 -24.05
CA LYS A 104 -1.00 3.94 -23.38
C LYS A 104 -0.78 2.81 -22.37
N ASN A 105 0.00 1.79 -22.75
CA ASN A 105 0.33 0.69 -21.85
C ASN A 105 1.28 1.14 -20.73
N GLY A 106 2.19 2.08 -20.98
CA GLY A 106 3.05 2.69 -19.97
C GLY A 106 2.22 3.37 -18.88
N VAL A 107 1.23 4.18 -19.26
CA VAL A 107 0.29 4.81 -18.32
C VAL A 107 -0.47 3.76 -17.49
N HIS A 108 -1.08 2.76 -18.15
CA HIS A 108 -1.82 1.71 -17.43
C HIS A 108 -0.93 0.92 -16.46
N THR A 109 0.31 0.63 -16.85
CA THR A 109 1.27 -0.12 -16.02
C THR A 109 1.75 0.71 -14.85
N THR A 110 2.07 1.99 -15.08
CA THR A 110 2.43 2.95 -14.02
C THR A 110 1.31 3.08 -12.99
N ILE A 111 0.05 3.26 -13.42
CA ILE A 111 -1.09 3.34 -12.51
C ILE A 111 -1.21 2.06 -11.67
N LYS A 112 -1.13 0.88 -12.29
CA LYS A 112 -1.19 -0.41 -11.58
C LYS A 112 -0.04 -0.57 -10.58
N MET A 113 1.17 -0.11 -10.93
CA MET A 113 2.33 -0.15 -10.03
C MET A 113 2.17 0.77 -8.83
N VAL A 114 1.72 2.02 -9.04
CA VAL A 114 1.45 2.96 -7.96
C VAL A 114 0.38 2.41 -7.03
N LEU A 115 -0.73 1.90 -7.59
CA LEU A 115 -1.81 1.32 -6.81
C LEU A 115 -1.33 0.12 -5.99
N ARG A 116 -0.53 -0.77 -6.59
CA ARG A 116 0.09 -1.91 -5.90
C ARG A 116 0.96 -1.46 -4.73
N LEU A 117 1.86 -0.49 -4.94
CA LEU A 117 2.76 -0.01 -3.89
C LEU A 117 1.99 0.62 -2.72
N VAL A 118 1.01 1.48 -3.02
CA VAL A 118 0.19 2.14 -2.00
C VAL A 118 -0.55 1.11 -1.14
N LEU A 119 -1.18 0.12 -1.77
CA LEU A 119 -1.92 -0.94 -1.07
C LEU A 119 -1.00 -1.89 -0.29
N LEU A 120 0.19 -2.19 -0.81
CA LEU A 120 1.19 -3.01 -0.15
C LEU A 120 1.72 -2.33 1.12
N ILE A 121 2.11 -1.05 1.01
CA ILE A 121 2.61 -0.27 2.14
C ILE A 121 1.52 -0.10 3.21
N SER A 122 0.29 0.15 2.79
CA SER A 122 -0.85 0.28 3.71
C SER A 122 -1.18 -1.03 4.44
N GLY A 123 -1.08 -2.17 3.75
CA GLY A 123 -1.28 -3.48 4.39
C GLY A 123 -0.16 -3.85 5.36
N ALA A 124 1.10 -3.55 5.00
CA ALA A 124 2.24 -3.77 5.88
C ALA A 124 2.18 -2.86 7.12
N SER A 125 1.76 -1.60 6.96
CA SER A 125 1.65 -0.67 8.09
C SER A 125 0.57 -1.08 9.09
N LEU A 126 -0.48 -1.80 8.68
CA LEU A 126 -1.46 -2.35 9.61
C LEU A 126 -0.83 -3.25 10.65
N LEU A 127 0.12 -4.11 10.26
CA LEU A 127 0.80 -5.00 11.20
C LEU A 127 1.57 -4.19 12.25
N SER A 128 2.34 -3.19 11.81
CA SER A 128 3.12 -2.31 12.70
C SER A 128 2.24 -1.43 13.59
N LEU A 129 1.07 -1.02 13.10
CA LEU A 129 0.14 -0.20 13.88
C LEU A 129 -0.67 -1.03 14.89
N THR A 130 -0.89 -2.32 14.65
CA THR A 130 -1.77 -3.18 15.46
C THR A 130 -1.04 -4.24 16.30
N THR A 131 0.29 -4.31 16.20
CA THR A 131 1.11 -5.28 16.95
C THR A 131 2.30 -4.56 17.57
N THR A 132 2.56 -4.83 18.84
CA THR A 132 3.72 -4.25 19.52
C THR A 132 5.00 -5.00 19.12
N PRO A 133 6.18 -4.34 19.09
CA PRO A 133 7.44 -5.02 18.81
C PRO A 133 7.76 -6.17 19.78
N VAL A 134 7.27 -6.08 21.02
CA VAL A 134 7.44 -7.12 22.05
C VAL A 134 6.61 -8.37 21.78
N GLU A 135 5.43 -8.23 21.15
CA GLU A 135 4.60 -9.38 20.76
C GLU A 135 5.12 -10.12 19.52
N LEU A 136 6.05 -9.51 18.78
CA LEU A 136 6.67 -10.08 17.59
C LEU A 136 7.99 -10.81 17.88
N ALA A 137 8.64 -10.51 19.02
CA ALA A 137 9.87 -11.14 19.48
C ALA A 137 9.60 -12.47 20.19
#